data_AF-A0A520JDS4-F1
#
_entry.id   AF-A0A520JDS4-F1
#
_cell.length_a   1.000
_cell.length_b   1.000
_cell.length_c   1.000
_cell.angle_alpha   90.00
_cell.angle_beta   90.00
_cell.angle_gamma   90.00
#
_symmetry.space_group_name_H-M   'P 1'
#
loop_
_entity.id
_entity.type
_entity.pdbx_description
1 polymer ?
#
loop_
_entity_poly.entity_id
_entity_poly.type
_entity_poly.pdbx_seq_one_letter_code
_entity_poly.pdbx_strand_id
1 'polypeptide(L)'
;YIIQYDRHTAQGVQKYAGTMGPYDLSSGNGTPNWRGNWQNTLDLGKLSLSATAYYVGKIKAVATDQGNLDTSCAASLYKSSQAGVPNDRFCYVKRFINVDLNATIAVNDDFSFFGNVGNVFGARAPIAPASYASSPNYLTTWHYAGLIGRTFRAGANFKF
;
A
#
# COMPACT_ATOMS: atom_id res chain seq x y z
N TYR A 1 7.48 4.41 -10.53
CA TYR A 1 7.26 3.21 -11.36
C TYR A 1 8.56 2.42 -11.36
N ILE A 2 8.53 1.14 -11.02
CA ILE A 2 9.70 0.25 -11.04
C ILE A 2 9.65 -0.52 -12.36
N ILE A 3 10.65 -0.28 -13.22
CA ILE A 3 10.76 -0.91 -14.53
C ILE A 3 11.44 -2.27 -14.41
N GLN A 4 12.51 -2.33 -13.63
CA GLN A 4 13.33 -3.53 -13.47
C GLN A 4 13.82 -3.61 -12.03
N TYR A 5 13.56 -4.73 -11.38
CA TYR A 5 14.12 -5.06 -10.08
C TYR A 5 14.44 -6.54 -10.08
N ASP A 6 15.63 -6.82 -10.60
CA ASP A 6 16.08 -8.17 -10.89
C ASP A 6 17.32 -8.48 -10.05
N ARG A 7 17.44 -9.74 -9.63
CA ARG A 7 18.66 -10.28 -9.05
C ARG A 7 19.16 -11.42 -9.93
N HIS A 8 20.39 -11.27 -10.41
CA HIS A 8 21.06 -12.30 -11.20
C HIS A 8 21.78 -13.27 -10.26
N THR A 9 21.49 -14.56 -10.39
CA THR A 9 22.14 -15.65 -9.65
C THR A 9 22.70 -16.69 -10.63
N ALA A 10 23.47 -17.65 -10.12
CA ALA A 10 23.96 -18.77 -10.94
C ALA A 10 22.81 -19.64 -11.50
N GLN A 11 21.64 -19.61 -10.84
CA GLN A 11 20.46 -20.40 -11.19
C GLN A 11 19.50 -19.67 -12.14
N GLY A 12 19.70 -18.37 -12.38
CA GLY A 12 18.91 -17.58 -13.32
C GLY A 12 18.62 -16.16 -12.81
N VAL A 13 17.59 -15.52 -13.38
CA VAL A 13 17.20 -14.14 -13.05
C VAL A 13 15.94 -14.16 -12.18
N GLN A 14 16.08 -13.69 -10.95
CA GLN A 14 14.97 -13.49 -10.02
C GLN A 14 14.33 -12.12 -10.29
N LYS A 15 13.01 -12.07 -10.52
CA LYS A 15 12.26 -10.86 -10.87
C LYS A 15 11.29 -10.46 -9.76
N TYR A 16 11.50 -9.28 -9.19
CA TYR A 16 10.74 -8.81 -8.03
C TYR A 16 9.74 -7.71 -8.34
N ALA A 17 9.95 -6.99 -9.45
CA ALA A 17 9.09 -5.90 -9.88
C ALA A 17 7.63 -6.40 -10.06
N GLY A 18 6.73 -5.95 -9.17
CA GLY A 18 5.29 -6.24 -9.21
C GLY A 18 4.90 -7.54 -8.53
N THR A 19 5.83 -8.17 -7.81
CA THR A 19 5.64 -9.47 -7.16
C THR A 19 5.72 -9.33 -5.64
N MET A 20 5.48 -10.43 -4.92
CA MET A 20 5.61 -10.48 -3.47
C MET A 20 7.07 -10.56 -3.01
N GLY A 21 7.98 -10.81 -3.96
CA GLY A 21 9.40 -10.85 -3.72
C GLY A 21 10.05 -9.46 -3.63
N PRO A 22 11.31 -9.38 -3.17
CA PRO A 22 12.12 -10.49 -2.64
C PRO A 22 11.56 -10.98 -1.30
N TYR A 23 11.16 -12.25 -1.26
CA TYR A 23 10.47 -12.84 -0.13
C TYR A 23 11.43 -13.12 1.02
N ASP A 24 12.62 -13.62 0.72
CA ASP A 24 13.61 -14.00 1.74
C ASP A 24 14.08 -12.77 2.52
N LEU A 25 14.21 -11.63 1.84
CA LEU A 25 14.67 -10.38 2.42
C LEU A 25 13.54 -9.60 3.12
N SER A 26 12.35 -9.57 2.53
CA SER A 26 11.24 -8.72 3.02
C SER A 26 10.16 -9.49 3.76
N SER A 27 10.31 -10.81 3.92
CA SER A 27 9.28 -11.68 4.50
C SER A 27 7.93 -11.59 3.75
N GLY A 28 7.99 -11.49 2.42
CA GLY A 28 6.80 -11.47 1.57
C GLY A 28 5.98 -10.18 1.59
N ASN A 29 6.62 -9.05 1.87
CA ASN A 29 5.92 -7.76 1.97
C ASN A 29 5.64 -7.10 0.61
N GLY A 30 6.23 -7.64 -0.46
CA GLY A 30 5.95 -7.29 -1.85
C GLY A 30 6.59 -6.01 -2.36
N THR A 31 6.80 -5.99 -3.67
CA THR A 31 7.40 -4.89 -4.41
C THR A 31 6.45 -4.42 -5.51
N PRO A 32 5.54 -3.47 -5.25
CA PRO A 32 4.61 -2.98 -6.26
C PRO A 32 5.32 -2.26 -7.42
N ASN A 33 4.96 -2.59 -8.67
CA ASN A 33 5.48 -1.91 -9.86
C ASN A 33 5.09 -0.44 -9.93
N TRP A 34 3.87 -0.13 -9.49
CA TRP A 34 3.33 1.21 -9.49
C TRP A 34 3.06 1.65 -8.07
N ARG A 35 3.66 2.79 -7.72
CA ARG A 35 3.36 3.56 -6.53
C ARG A 35 3.38 5.02 -6.90
N GLY A 36 2.53 5.79 -6.26
CA GLY A 36 2.47 7.22 -6.44
C GLY A 36 1.65 7.87 -5.34
N ASN A 37 1.84 9.16 -5.18
CA ASN A 37 0.94 10.02 -4.43
C ASN A 37 0.60 11.23 -5.29
N TRP A 38 -0.57 11.79 -5.05
CA TRP A 38 -1.03 13.01 -5.68
C TRP A 38 -1.66 13.89 -4.61
N GLN A 39 -1.23 15.14 -4.52
CA GLN A 39 -1.77 16.11 -3.58
C GLN A 39 -2.35 17.31 -4.32
N ASN A 40 -3.53 17.76 -3.91
CA ASN A 40 -4.07 19.07 -4.27
C ASN A 40 -4.29 19.87 -3.00
N THR A 41 -3.95 21.16 -3.06
CA THR A 41 -4.23 22.12 -1.99
C THR A 41 -5.07 23.25 -2.56
N LEU A 42 -6.18 23.53 -1.89
CA LEU A 42 -7.01 24.70 -2.10
C LEU A 42 -6.68 25.69 -0.99
N ASP A 43 -6.13 26.84 -1.39
CA ASP A 43 -5.89 27.96 -0.50
C ASP A 43 -6.97 29.02 -0.74
N LEU A 44 -7.75 29.29 0.31
CA LEU A 44 -8.88 30.20 0.33
C LEU A 44 -8.64 31.32 1.38
N GLY A 45 -7.39 31.76 1.51
CA GLY A 45 -6.97 32.85 2.39
C GLY A 45 -6.81 32.38 3.83
N LYS A 46 -7.90 32.40 4.61
CA LYS A 46 -7.85 31.91 6.01
C LYS A 46 -7.98 30.40 6.12
N LEU A 47 -8.49 29.73 5.08
CA LEU A 47 -8.68 28.28 5.06
C LEU A 47 -7.72 27.67 4.03
N SER A 48 -6.94 26.69 4.46
CA SER A 48 -6.16 25.81 3.60
C SER A 48 -6.70 24.39 3.70
N LEU A 49 -7.09 23.80 2.58
CA LEU A 49 -7.60 22.44 2.49
C LEU A 49 -6.71 21.62 1.54
N SER A 50 -6.09 20.56 2.04
CA SER A 50 -5.23 19.67 1.25
C SER A 50 -5.78 18.25 1.24
N ALA A 51 -5.93 17.67 0.05
CA ALA A 51 -6.29 16.27 -0.14
C ALA A 51 -5.12 15.53 -0.79
N THR A 52 -4.68 14.42 -0.16
CA THR A 52 -3.57 13.60 -0.65
C THR A 52 -4.06 12.18 -0.93
N ALA A 53 -4.02 11.76 -2.19
CA ALA A 53 -4.30 10.40 -2.61
C ALA A 53 -3.00 9.60 -2.72
N TYR A 54 -2.99 8.40 -2.15
CA TYR A 54 -1.89 7.45 -2.26
C TYR A 54 -2.35 6.25 -3.08
N TYR A 55 -1.50 5.80 -4.01
CA TYR A 55 -1.78 4.67 -4.89
C TYR A 55 -0.70 3.59 -4.73
N VAL A 56 -1.14 2.36 -4.52
CA VAL A 56 -0.32 1.15 -4.63
C VAL A 56 -0.95 0.23 -5.68
N GLY A 57 -0.15 -0.13 -6.67
CA GLY A 57 -0.55 -1.04 -7.74
C GLY A 57 -0.80 -2.46 -7.21
N LYS A 58 -1.49 -3.27 -8.02
CA LYS A 58 -1.65 -4.69 -7.72
C LYS A 58 -0.28 -5.37 -7.58
N ILE A 59 -0.20 -6.33 -6.67
CA ILE A 59 1.01 -7.13 -6.43
C ILE A 59 0.66 -8.58 -6.73
N LYS A 60 1.49 -9.27 -7.52
CA LYS A 60 1.33 -10.69 -7.78
C LYS A 60 1.95 -11.49 -6.63
N ALA A 61 1.21 -12.41 -6.02
CA ALA A 61 1.62 -13.24 -4.89
C ALA A 61 2.57 -14.38 -5.28
N VAL A 62 3.62 -14.04 -6.03
CA VAL A 62 4.71 -14.93 -6.45
C VAL A 62 6.03 -14.33 -5.96
N ALA A 63 7.05 -15.16 -5.78
CA ALA A 63 8.38 -14.67 -5.45
C ALA A 63 9.44 -15.62 -6.00
N THR A 64 10.34 -15.09 -6.83
CA THR A 64 11.31 -15.90 -7.58
C THR A 64 12.49 -16.39 -6.75
N ASP A 65 12.64 -15.88 -5.53
CA ASP A 65 13.59 -16.35 -4.54
C ASP A 65 13.11 -17.59 -3.76
N GLN A 66 11.84 -17.95 -3.88
CA GLN A 66 11.28 -19.14 -3.23
C GLN A 66 11.46 -20.43 -4.05
N GLY A 67 12.64 -20.61 -4.64
CA GLY A 67 13.03 -21.83 -5.37
C GLY A 67 12.37 -22.05 -6.74
N ASN A 68 11.59 -21.08 -7.25
CA ASN A 68 10.95 -21.14 -8.56
C ASN A 68 11.03 -19.79 -9.27
N LEU A 69 11.63 -19.73 -10.46
CA LEU A 69 11.76 -18.49 -11.24
C LEU A 69 10.49 -18.10 -12.02
N ASP A 70 9.46 -18.96 -12.04
CA ASP A 70 8.18 -18.65 -12.68
C ASP A 70 7.43 -17.54 -11.94
N THR A 71 6.92 -16.57 -12.71
CA THR A 71 6.09 -15.47 -12.21
C THR A 71 4.64 -15.58 -12.65
N SER A 72 4.22 -16.71 -13.23
CA SER A 72 2.83 -17.00 -13.55
C SER A 72 2.01 -17.26 -12.28
N CYS A 73 0.68 -17.22 -12.40
CA CYS A 73 -0.21 -17.56 -11.28
C CYS A 73 -0.11 -19.03 -10.85
N ALA A 74 0.44 -19.92 -11.69
CA ALA A 74 0.69 -21.31 -11.32
C ALA A 74 1.71 -21.44 -10.17
N ALA A 75 2.63 -20.46 -10.08
CA ALA A 75 3.65 -20.33 -9.04
C ALA A 75 3.18 -19.49 -7.82
N SER A 76 1.88 -19.23 -7.69
CA SER A 76 1.34 -18.50 -6.52
C SER A 76 1.77 -19.16 -5.22
N LEU A 77 2.30 -18.35 -4.30
CA LEU A 77 2.80 -18.77 -2.98
C LEU A 77 1.68 -19.26 -2.06
N TYR A 78 0.44 -18.85 -2.33
CA TYR A 78 -0.74 -19.33 -1.61
C TYR A 78 -1.79 -19.81 -2.61
N LYS A 79 -2.32 -21.01 -2.38
CA LYS A 79 -3.33 -21.64 -3.23
C LYS A 79 -4.59 -21.94 -2.43
N SER A 80 -5.76 -21.76 -3.05
CA SER A 80 -7.02 -22.17 -2.44
C SER A 80 -7.13 -23.71 -2.47
N SER A 81 -7.53 -24.31 -1.36
CA SER A 81 -7.89 -25.73 -1.26
C SER A 81 -9.41 -25.96 -1.29
N GLN A 82 -10.19 -24.88 -1.45
CA GLN A 82 -11.64 -24.95 -1.40
C GLN A 82 -12.21 -25.53 -2.71
N ALA A 83 -13.04 -26.56 -2.61
CA ALA A 83 -13.71 -27.16 -3.76
C ALA A 83 -14.52 -26.11 -4.55
N GLY A 84 -14.38 -26.13 -5.88
CA GLY A 84 -15.06 -25.19 -6.78
C GLY A 84 -14.44 -23.78 -6.83
N VAL A 85 -13.34 -23.53 -6.12
CA VAL A 85 -12.61 -22.26 -6.16
C VAL A 85 -11.32 -22.44 -6.97
N PRO A 86 -11.01 -21.54 -7.92
CA PRO A 86 -9.73 -21.59 -8.62
C PRO A 86 -8.55 -21.56 -7.65
N ASN A 87 -7.60 -22.49 -7.82
CA ASN A 87 -6.43 -22.62 -6.96
C ASN A 87 -5.63 -21.32 -6.87
N ASP A 88 -5.65 -20.50 -7.91
CA ASP A 88 -4.94 -19.23 -8.04
C ASP A 88 -5.75 -17.99 -7.64
N ARG A 89 -6.88 -18.17 -6.94
CA ARG A 89 -7.74 -17.07 -6.44
C ARG A 89 -6.95 -15.96 -5.70
N PHE A 90 -5.84 -16.33 -5.07
CA PHE A 90 -4.98 -15.41 -4.31
C PHE A 90 -3.70 -15.00 -5.04
N CYS A 91 -3.61 -15.23 -6.35
CA CYS A 91 -2.46 -14.83 -7.17
C CYS A 91 -2.24 -13.31 -7.17
N TYR A 92 -3.25 -12.49 -6.90
CA TYR A 92 -3.11 -11.04 -6.86
C TYR A 92 -3.62 -10.45 -5.54
N VAL A 93 -2.75 -9.68 -4.90
CA VAL A 93 -3.12 -8.67 -3.93
C VAL A 93 -3.66 -7.47 -4.72
N LYS A 94 -4.90 -7.05 -4.41
CA LYS A 94 -5.57 -5.97 -5.14
C LYS A 94 -4.81 -4.64 -4.98
N ARG A 95 -4.96 -3.75 -5.97
CA ARG A 95 -4.53 -2.35 -5.84
C ARG A 95 -5.17 -1.69 -4.62
N PHE A 96 -4.48 -0.75 -4.01
CA PHE A 96 -4.95 -0.01 -2.86
C PHE A 96 -4.85 1.49 -3.11
N ILE A 97 -5.91 2.22 -2.75
CA ILE A 97 -5.98 3.68 -2.84
C ILE A 97 -6.58 4.18 -1.54
N ASN A 98 -5.88 5.06 -0.84
CA ASN A 98 -6.41 5.80 0.29
C ASN A 98 -6.21 7.30 0.07
N VAL A 99 -7.07 8.10 0.70
CA VAL A 99 -7.03 9.55 0.61
C VAL A 99 -7.05 10.12 2.01
N ASP A 100 -6.12 11.04 2.27
CA ASP A 100 -6.06 11.78 3.52
C ASP A 100 -6.47 13.23 3.27
N LEU A 101 -7.23 13.79 4.19
CA LEU A 101 -7.72 15.17 4.14
C LEU A 101 -7.10 15.97 5.29
N ASN A 102 -6.55 17.13 4.99
CA ASN A 102 -6.00 18.07 5.96
C ASN A 102 -6.68 19.42 5.77
N ALA A 103 -7.19 20.02 6.85
CA ALA A 103 -7.74 21.35 6.85
C ALA A 103 -7.04 22.19 7.92
N THR A 104 -6.68 23.42 7.60
CA THR A 104 -6.18 24.40 8.56
C THR A 104 -6.95 25.70 8.38
N ILE A 105 -7.41 26.29 9.48
CA ILE A 105 -8.09 27.58 9.48
C ILE A 105 -7.34 28.55 10.40
N ALA A 106 -6.85 29.64 9.82
CA ALA A 106 -6.26 30.75 10.54
C ALA A 106 -7.37 31.62 11.14
N VAL A 107 -7.31 31.82 12.46
CA VAL A 107 -8.22 32.73 13.16
C VAL A 107 -7.66 34.15 13.08
N ASN A 108 -6.37 34.30 13.38
CA ASN A 108 -5.55 35.50 13.24
C ASN A 108 -4.09 35.11 12.91
N ASP A 109 -3.17 36.07 12.92
CA ASP A 109 -1.77 35.85 12.53
C ASP A 109 -0.98 34.97 13.53
N ASP A 110 -1.49 34.82 14.75
CA ASP A 110 -0.83 34.11 15.85
C ASP A 110 -1.53 32.80 16.25
N PHE A 111 -2.71 32.53 15.69
CA PHE A 111 -3.56 31.42 16.11
C PHE A 111 -4.29 30.74 14.94
N SER A 112 -4.20 29.41 14.88
CA SER A 112 -4.90 28.59 13.89
C SER A 112 -5.41 27.27 14.48
N PHE A 113 -6.49 26.74 13.91
CA PHE A 113 -6.96 25.37 14.15
C PHE A 113 -6.62 24.48 12.97
N PHE A 114 -6.37 23.20 13.23
CA PHE A 114 -6.20 22.21 12.17
C PHE A 114 -6.97 20.92 12.47
N GLY A 115 -7.33 20.24 11.40
CA GLY A 115 -7.93 18.91 11.40
C GLY A 115 -7.32 18.04 10.32
N ASN A 116 -7.07 16.77 10.63
CA ASN A 116 -6.64 15.74 9.71
C ASN A 116 -7.60 14.56 9.81
N VAL A 117 -8.03 14.06 8.65
CA VAL A 117 -8.79 12.83 8.51
C VAL A 117 -8.00 11.90 7.61
N GLY A 118 -7.36 10.89 8.20
CA GLY A 118 -6.67 9.84 7.44
C GLY A 118 -7.67 8.84 6.88
N ASN A 119 -7.42 8.36 5.66
CA ASN A 119 -8.28 7.41 4.95
C ASN A 119 -9.76 7.86 4.95
N VAL A 120 -10.03 9.08 4.46
CA VAL A 120 -11.34 9.75 4.52
C VAL A 120 -12.45 8.90 3.89
N PHE A 121 -12.16 8.12 2.86
CA PHE A 121 -13.13 7.22 2.21
C PHE A 121 -13.25 5.83 2.86
N GLY A 122 -12.46 5.53 3.89
CA GLY A 122 -12.52 4.24 4.60
C GLY A 122 -12.13 3.05 3.73
N ALA A 123 -11.11 3.21 2.86
CA ALA A 123 -10.59 2.13 2.04
C ALA A 123 -10.11 0.98 2.93
N ARG A 124 -10.46 -0.26 2.58
CA ARG A 124 -10.07 -1.46 3.34
C ARG A 124 -8.82 -2.09 2.77
N ALA A 125 -7.96 -2.61 3.63
CA ALA A 125 -6.74 -3.26 3.22
C ALA A 125 -7.04 -4.51 2.34
N PRO A 126 -6.36 -4.66 1.19
CA PRO A 126 -6.40 -5.88 0.40
C PRO A 126 -5.80 -7.07 1.14
N ILE A 127 -6.48 -8.21 1.08
CA ILE A 127 -5.99 -9.48 1.62
C ILE A 127 -4.74 -9.92 0.83
N ALA A 128 -3.72 -10.36 1.57
CA ALA A 128 -2.43 -10.84 1.09
C ALA A 128 -2.01 -12.08 1.92
N PRO A 129 -2.58 -13.27 1.63
CA PRO A 129 -2.45 -14.46 2.47
C PRO A 129 -1.09 -15.13 2.34
N ALA A 130 -0.31 -14.78 1.32
CA ALA A 130 1.05 -15.26 1.15
C ALA A 130 2.08 -14.41 1.92
N SER A 131 1.70 -13.30 2.56
CA SER A 131 2.63 -12.47 3.34
C SER A 131 3.00 -13.15 4.66
N TYR A 132 4.29 -13.41 4.90
CA TYR A 132 4.76 -13.95 6.18
C TYR A 132 4.82 -12.86 7.27
N ALA A 133 5.34 -11.68 6.94
CA ALA A 133 5.57 -10.58 7.88
C ALA A 133 4.31 -9.97 8.50
N SER A 134 3.13 -10.43 8.09
CA SER A 134 1.91 -9.66 8.30
C SER A 134 0.72 -10.52 8.67
N SER A 135 0.83 -11.31 9.74
CA SER A 135 -0.36 -11.86 10.42
C SER A 135 -1.18 -10.68 10.98
N PRO A 136 -2.38 -10.35 10.43
CA PRO A 136 -3.36 -11.28 9.84
C PRO A 136 -3.60 -11.13 8.31
N ASN A 137 -2.66 -11.55 7.45
CA ASN A 137 -2.75 -11.62 5.98
C ASN A 137 -2.95 -10.28 5.25
N TYR A 138 -2.24 -9.21 5.61
CA TYR A 138 -2.28 -7.92 4.89
C TYR A 138 -0.90 -7.30 4.74
N LEU A 139 -0.57 -6.67 3.62
CA LEU A 139 0.73 -5.98 3.48
C LEU A 139 0.75 -4.69 4.32
N THR A 140 1.25 -4.74 5.55
CA THR A 140 1.28 -3.59 6.47
C THR A 140 2.11 -2.44 5.93
N THR A 141 3.15 -2.71 5.14
CA THR A 141 3.96 -1.65 4.54
C THR A 141 3.24 -0.85 3.46
N TRP A 142 2.25 -1.44 2.79
CA TRP A 142 1.56 -0.78 1.68
C TRP A 142 0.12 -0.40 1.99
N HIS A 143 -0.55 -1.15 2.87
CA HIS A 143 -1.99 -1.07 3.07
C HIS A 143 -2.37 -0.67 4.50
N TYR A 144 -1.41 -0.15 5.29
CA TYR A 144 -1.60 0.18 6.71
C TYR A 144 -2.85 1.01 7.00
N ALA A 145 -3.09 2.05 6.19
CA ALA A 145 -4.25 2.92 6.31
C ALA A 145 -5.58 2.15 6.22
N GLY A 146 -5.62 1.05 5.47
CA GLY A 146 -6.80 0.22 5.34
C GLY A 146 -6.98 -0.82 6.45
N LEU A 147 -5.95 -1.08 7.26
CA LEU A 147 -6.08 -1.88 8.50
C LEU A 147 -6.60 -1.02 9.63
N ILE A 148 -6.04 0.19 9.79
CA ILE A 148 -6.51 1.14 10.81
C ILE A 148 -7.92 1.63 10.50
N GLY A 149 -8.21 1.88 9.22
CA GLY A 149 -9.45 2.52 8.81
C GLY A 149 -9.34 4.05 8.89
N ARG A 150 -10.46 4.72 9.13
CA ARG A 150 -10.52 6.18 9.16
C ARG A 150 -9.98 6.71 10.49
N THR A 151 -9.04 7.63 10.44
CA THR A 151 -8.48 8.30 11.62
C THR A 151 -8.90 9.76 11.66
N PHE A 152 -8.94 10.34 12.86
CA PHE A 152 -9.26 11.74 13.09
C PHE A 152 -8.24 12.33 14.05
N ARG A 153 -7.68 13.48 13.68
CA ARG A 153 -6.80 14.28 14.53
C ARG A 153 -7.20 15.74 14.40
N ALA A 154 -7.24 16.46 15.50
CA ALA A 154 -7.48 17.89 15.51
C ALA A 154 -6.56 18.56 16.53
N GLY A 155 -6.30 19.84 16.36
CA GLY A 155 -5.48 20.62 17.27
C GLY A 155 -5.47 22.10 16.91
N ALA A 156 -4.66 22.86 17.64
CA ALA A 156 -4.44 24.27 17.40
C ALA A 156 -2.94 24.59 17.43
N ASN A 157 -2.53 25.61 16.68
CA ASN A 157 -1.17 26.13 16.68
C ASN A 157 -1.17 27.58 17.17
N PHE A 158 -0.17 27.90 18.00
CA PHE A 158 0.07 29.24 18.54
C PHE A 158 1.45 29.70 18.10
N LYS A 159 1.56 30.97 17.69
CA LYS A 159 2.82 31.63 17.36
C LYS A 159 3.06 32.75 18.40
N PHE A 160 4.31 32.90 18.84
CA PHE A 160 4.74 33.88 19.83
C PHE A 160 5.86 34.75 19.26
#